data_AF-A0A6I9U4E5-F1
#
_entry.id   AF-A0A6I9U4E5-F1
#
_cell.length_a   1.000
_cell.length_b   1.000
_cell.length_c   1.000
_cell.angle_alpha   90.00
_cell.angle_beta   90.00
_cell.angle_gamma   90.00
#
_symmetry.space_group_name_H-M   'P 1'
#
loop_
_entity.id
_entity.type
_entity.pdbx_description
1 polymer ?
#
loop_
_entity_poly.entity_id
_entity_poly.type
_entity_poly.pdbx_seq_one_letter_code
_entity_poly.pdbx_strand_id
1 'polypeptide(L)'
;MAFAWIFSTTFTILSSSRSTSSIPDCCPWKLSKFQFRQSSRVVNCSCKSRLSAADELKYVLHDALDLSGINTAHARAARRGFCLQIEKLSDIERETSISINRKVDLGRAALHIAAEDDSLVSHSSVPLPVDDFIERLDSLSMDYCSHYSSSCRSSPEKFLECLERYLYVDKGFRRANARNQVEQRALYLNSVLTHRSGSVSMLSLIYSEILKMLRMWDVLDFDVEIFFPHDSYSSPRGYQKQKSKESDQPHIMTSQSLLVEILTDLKFAFWPFQLDHARSPFLTAAKAAQGFTDSNSTKESAFELASAKAARHRLQRGVWTSVRFGDIRRALSACERLILLKTDPKELRDYAVLLYHCGFYEESLQYLKLYQDTKQQPDSTNDLEEDAVEKLIIRLNLIMMEEGWSRQPNNKGILFNNSEPW
;
A
#
# COMPACT_ATOMS: atom_id res chain seq x y z
N MET A 1 -36.85 -33.32 10.09
CA MET A 1 -36.74 -33.30 11.57
C MET A 1 -35.87 -32.11 11.93
N ALA A 2 -36.52 -31.03 12.35
CA ALA A 2 -35.87 -29.82 12.82
C ALA A 2 -35.67 -29.94 14.33
N PHE A 3 -34.48 -29.64 14.82
CA PHE A 3 -34.23 -29.43 16.24
C PHE A 3 -33.64 -28.04 16.43
N ALA A 4 -34.51 -27.13 16.86
CA ALA A 4 -34.15 -25.88 17.50
C ALA A 4 -33.62 -26.19 18.90
N TRP A 5 -32.53 -25.56 19.29
CA TRP A 5 -32.14 -25.42 20.69
C TRP A 5 -32.03 -23.94 21.04
N ILE A 6 -33.02 -23.51 21.81
CA ILE A 6 -33.07 -22.26 22.54
C ILE A 6 -32.19 -22.45 23.78
N PHE A 7 -31.22 -21.56 24.01
CA PHE A 7 -30.69 -21.35 25.34
C PHE A 7 -30.87 -19.88 25.73
N SER A 8 -31.76 -19.72 26.71
CA SER A 8 -32.04 -18.51 27.45
C SER A 8 -31.06 -18.44 28.62
N THR A 9 -30.29 -17.35 28.72
CA THR A 9 -29.58 -16.98 29.95
C THR A 9 -29.98 -15.57 30.34
N THR A 10 -30.84 -15.54 31.36
CA THR A 10 -31.29 -14.38 32.12
C THR A 10 -30.11 -13.74 32.85
N PHE A 11 -29.78 -12.48 32.55
CA PHE A 11 -28.92 -11.64 33.37
C PHE A 11 -29.77 -10.91 34.41
N THR A 12 -29.58 -11.27 35.67
CA THR A 12 -30.21 -10.63 36.82
C THR A 12 -29.52 -9.28 37.09
N ILE A 13 -30.25 -8.19 36.87
CA ILE A 13 -29.84 -6.83 37.25
C ILE A 13 -30.08 -6.70 38.76
N LEU A 14 -29.01 -6.62 39.55
CA LEU A 14 -29.09 -6.22 40.95
C LEU A 14 -28.71 -4.74 41.07
N SER A 15 -29.73 -3.94 41.33
CA SER A 15 -29.65 -2.54 41.73
C SER A 15 -29.20 -2.41 43.19
N SER A 16 -28.19 -1.58 43.46
CA SER A 16 -27.94 -1.05 44.81
C SER A 16 -27.56 0.43 44.78
N SER A 17 -28.54 1.22 45.22
CA SER A 17 -28.54 2.54 45.88
C SER A 17 -27.23 3.31 46.12
N ARG A 18 -27.34 4.61 45.79
CA ARG A 18 -26.51 5.74 46.22
C ARG A 18 -26.35 5.83 47.75
N SER A 19 -25.15 6.15 48.19
CA SER A 19 -24.91 6.90 49.43
C SER A 19 -23.71 7.82 49.25
N THR A 20 -23.97 9.10 49.49
CA THR A 20 -23.06 10.25 49.46
C THR A 20 -22.14 10.27 50.69
N SER A 21 -20.83 10.52 50.51
CA SER A 21 -19.99 11.09 51.58
C SER A 21 -18.72 11.75 51.04
N SER A 22 -18.70 13.07 51.16
CA SER A 22 -17.60 13.99 51.56
C SER A 22 -16.14 13.67 51.17
N ILE A 23 -15.60 14.59 50.36
CA ILE A 23 -14.17 14.87 50.14
C ILE A 23 -13.57 15.58 51.36
N PRO A 24 -12.30 15.30 51.70
CA PRO A 24 -11.42 16.34 52.23
C PRO A 24 -10.16 16.53 51.37
N ASP A 25 -9.89 17.80 51.11
CA ASP A 25 -8.68 18.38 50.51
C ASP A 25 -7.46 18.38 51.46
N CYS A 26 -6.30 18.70 50.85
CA CYS A 26 -4.97 19.05 51.37
C CYS A 26 -3.95 17.88 51.54
N CYS A 27 -2.97 17.67 50.64
CA CYS A 27 -1.77 18.47 50.25
C CYS A 27 -0.47 17.90 50.92
N PRO A 28 0.78 18.27 50.51
CA PRO A 28 1.43 18.25 49.17
C PRO A 28 2.90 17.67 49.23
N TRP A 29 3.81 18.10 48.33
CA TRP A 29 5.28 17.83 48.23
C TRP A 29 5.72 16.51 47.56
N LYS A 30 6.67 16.40 46.60
CA LYS A 30 7.65 17.29 45.96
C LYS A 30 8.11 16.59 44.66
N LEU A 31 8.01 17.22 43.48
CA LEU A 31 8.74 16.78 42.28
C LEU A 31 10.02 17.63 42.15
N SER A 32 11.17 16.96 42.23
CA SER A 32 12.49 17.57 42.07
C SER A 32 12.72 18.02 40.62
N LYS A 33 13.13 19.29 40.47
CA LYS A 33 13.65 19.89 39.25
C LYS A 33 14.85 19.09 38.73
N PHE A 34 14.69 18.41 37.59
CA PHE A 34 15.82 18.08 36.72
C PHE A 34 15.83 19.07 35.55
N GLN A 35 16.83 19.96 35.56
CA GLN A 35 17.13 20.86 34.45
C GLN A 35 17.79 20.05 33.33
N PHE A 36 17.06 19.78 32.25
CA PHE A 36 17.69 19.42 30.98
C PHE A 36 18.22 20.69 30.32
N ARG A 37 19.55 20.80 30.22
CA ARG A 37 20.21 21.74 29.31
C ARG A 37 20.02 21.22 27.89
N GLN A 38 19.17 21.89 27.10
CA GLN A 38 19.10 21.70 25.66
C GLN A 38 20.28 22.41 25.00
N SER A 39 21.12 21.65 24.29
CA SER A 39 22.03 22.18 23.29
C SER A 39 22.39 21.11 22.27
N SER A 40 21.50 20.89 21.31
CA SER A 40 21.87 20.56 19.93
C SER A 40 20.70 20.94 19.04
N ARG A 41 21.00 21.79 18.04
CA ARG A 41 20.05 22.32 17.09
C ARG A 41 19.50 21.18 16.22
N VAL A 42 18.27 20.76 16.47
CA VAL A 42 17.48 20.02 15.49
C VAL A 42 16.64 21.05 14.74
N VAL A 43 16.98 21.26 13.48
CA VAL A 43 16.17 22.04 12.55
C VAL A 43 14.91 21.22 12.29
N ASN A 44 13.88 21.48 13.08
CA ASN A 44 12.52 21.02 12.80
C ASN A 44 12.00 21.82 11.61
N CYS A 45 12.19 21.29 10.41
CA CYS A 45 11.47 21.75 9.22
C CYS A 45 10.22 20.87 9.08
N SER A 46 9.15 21.19 9.80
CA SER A 46 7.84 20.60 9.53
C SER A 46 7.28 21.25 8.26
N CYS A 47 7.67 20.74 7.10
CA CYS A 47 7.17 21.19 5.81
C CYS A 47 5.75 20.66 5.57
N LYS A 48 4.73 21.28 6.16
CA LYS A 48 3.38 21.26 5.56
C LYS A 48 3.44 22.15 4.32
N SER A 49 3.83 21.59 3.17
CA SER A 49 3.93 22.38 1.94
C SER A 49 3.73 21.55 0.67
N ARG A 50 2.66 21.90 -0.06
CA ARG A 50 2.49 21.85 -1.53
C ARG A 50 1.98 20.58 -2.24
N LEU A 51 1.61 19.50 -1.55
CA LEU A 51 0.82 18.43 -2.20
C LEU A 51 -0.65 18.82 -2.50
N SER A 52 -1.07 20.06 -2.15
CA SER A 52 -2.42 20.57 -2.41
C SER A 52 -2.77 20.70 -3.89
N ALA A 53 -1.79 20.89 -4.78
CA ALA A 53 -2.04 20.95 -6.22
C ALA A 53 -2.30 19.56 -6.83
N ALA A 54 -1.85 18.48 -6.18
CA ALA A 54 -2.17 17.10 -6.56
C ALA A 54 -3.66 16.78 -6.32
N ASP A 55 -4.30 17.46 -5.34
CA ASP A 55 -5.72 17.27 -5.04
C ASP A 55 -6.63 17.84 -6.15
N GLU A 56 -6.11 18.71 -7.03
CA GLU A 56 -6.82 19.26 -8.19
C GLU A 56 -6.64 18.39 -9.46
N LEU A 57 -5.60 17.55 -9.52
CA LEU A 57 -5.34 16.70 -10.67
C LEU A 57 -6.24 15.46 -10.64
N LYS A 58 -6.97 15.24 -11.73
CA LYS A 58 -7.83 14.09 -11.88
C LYS A 58 -7.01 12.85 -12.24
N TYR A 59 -7.32 11.73 -11.60
CA TYR A 59 -6.82 10.41 -12.00
C TYR A 59 -7.50 9.94 -13.28
N VAL A 60 -6.75 9.35 -14.20
CA VAL A 60 -7.21 9.08 -15.57
C VAL A 60 -7.68 7.64 -15.75
N LEU A 61 -7.17 6.70 -14.94
CA LEU A 61 -7.34 5.26 -15.15
C LEU A 61 -8.82 4.84 -15.32
N HIS A 62 -9.68 5.18 -14.36
CA HIS A 62 -11.07 4.75 -14.38
C HIS A 62 -11.86 5.38 -15.53
N ASP A 63 -11.61 6.66 -15.82
CA ASP A 63 -12.32 7.37 -16.88
C ASP A 63 -11.91 6.87 -18.26
N ALA A 64 -10.61 6.61 -18.46
CA ALA A 64 -10.10 6.01 -19.69
C ALA A 64 -10.71 4.63 -19.96
N LEU A 65 -10.81 3.78 -18.94
CA LEU A 65 -11.41 2.45 -19.07
C LEU A 65 -12.92 2.52 -19.37
N ASP A 66 -13.65 3.40 -18.69
CA ASP A 66 -15.07 3.65 -18.95
C ASP A 66 -15.35 4.13 -20.37
N LEU A 67 -14.56 5.10 -20.86
CA LEU A 67 -14.66 5.61 -22.23
C LEU A 67 -14.42 4.51 -23.28
N SER A 68 -13.74 3.45 -22.87
CA SER A 68 -13.40 2.29 -23.69
C SER A 68 -14.42 1.16 -23.57
N GLY A 69 -15.52 1.39 -22.85
CA GLY A 69 -16.60 0.44 -22.65
C GLY A 69 -16.33 -0.59 -21.56
N ILE A 70 -15.27 -0.44 -20.76
CA ILE A 70 -15.01 -1.30 -19.60
C ILE A 70 -15.74 -0.70 -18.40
N ASN A 71 -16.65 -1.46 -17.80
CA ASN A 71 -17.38 -1.00 -16.62
C ASN A 71 -16.45 -0.86 -15.40
N THR A 72 -16.21 0.37 -14.93
CA THR A 72 -15.39 0.64 -13.74
C THR A 72 -16.18 0.86 -12.46
N ALA A 73 -17.49 0.59 -12.42
CA ALA A 73 -18.32 0.85 -11.25
C ALA A 73 -17.77 0.20 -9.96
N HIS A 74 -17.35 -1.07 -10.05
CA HIS A 74 -16.79 -1.81 -8.92
C HIS A 74 -15.39 -1.31 -8.54
N ALA A 75 -14.51 -1.06 -9.53
CA ALA A 75 -13.19 -0.48 -9.30
C ALA A 75 -13.28 0.89 -8.60
N ARG A 76 -14.17 1.78 -9.06
CA ARG A 76 -14.40 3.07 -8.41
C ARG A 76 -14.98 2.93 -7.01
N ALA A 77 -15.90 1.98 -6.79
CA ALA A 77 -16.44 1.72 -5.46
C ALA A 77 -15.34 1.24 -4.50
N ALA A 78 -14.46 0.35 -4.95
CA ALA A 78 -13.31 -0.11 -4.18
C ALA A 78 -12.32 1.02 -3.89
N ARG A 79 -11.99 1.87 -4.88
CA ARG A 79 -11.15 3.06 -4.69
C ARG A 79 -11.73 4.00 -3.63
N ARG A 80 -13.04 4.26 -3.66
CA ARG A 80 -13.71 5.07 -2.62
C ARG A 80 -13.59 4.41 -1.24
N GLY A 81 -13.77 3.09 -1.16
CA GLY A 81 -13.58 2.34 0.09
C GLY A 81 -12.17 2.47 0.65
N PHE A 82 -11.15 2.41 -0.21
CA PHE A 82 -9.76 2.70 0.18
C PHE A 82 -9.59 4.15 0.66
N CYS A 83 -10.12 5.13 -0.08
CA CYS A 83 -10.09 6.55 0.30
C CYS A 83 -10.69 6.79 1.70
N LEU A 84 -11.83 6.17 2.00
CA LEU A 84 -12.48 6.27 3.31
C LEU A 84 -11.63 5.75 4.47
N GLN A 85 -10.71 4.81 4.22
CA GLN A 85 -9.78 4.34 5.26
C GLN A 85 -8.59 5.28 5.42
N ILE A 86 -8.01 5.76 4.31
CA ILE A 86 -6.86 6.68 4.37
C ILE A 86 -7.24 8.08 4.88
N GLU A 87 -8.49 8.52 4.70
CA GLU A 87 -9.00 9.77 5.29
C GLU A 87 -8.97 9.75 6.83
N LYS A 88 -9.00 8.55 7.44
CA LYS A 88 -8.90 8.38 8.89
C LYS A 88 -7.44 8.44 9.41
N LEU A 89 -6.45 8.51 8.53
CA LEU A 89 -5.03 8.67 8.89
C LEU A 89 -4.71 10.15 9.18
N SER A 90 -4.83 10.59 10.44
CA SER A 90 -4.24 11.88 10.85
C SER A 90 -2.72 11.75 11.01
N ASP A 91 -2.03 12.88 11.20
CA ASP A 91 -0.58 12.95 11.42
C ASP A 91 -0.11 11.92 12.48
N ILE A 92 -0.92 11.68 13.53
CA ILE A 92 -0.62 10.71 14.59
C ILE A 92 -0.79 9.26 14.10
N GLU A 93 -1.92 8.91 13.49
CA GLU A 93 -2.17 7.53 13.04
C GLU A 93 -1.17 7.08 11.97
N ARG A 94 -0.66 8.02 11.16
CA ARG A 94 0.36 7.77 10.13
C ARG A 94 1.65 7.25 10.73
N GLU A 95 2.08 7.82 11.85
CA GLU A 95 3.29 7.46 12.57
C GLU A 95 3.06 6.35 13.63
N THR A 96 1.79 6.02 13.90
CA THR A 96 1.44 4.99 14.89
C THR A 96 1.75 3.59 14.35
N SER A 97 2.37 2.77 15.20
CA SER A 97 2.64 1.35 14.93
C SER A 97 1.38 0.58 14.52
N ILE A 98 1.55 -0.35 13.58
CA ILE A 98 0.45 -1.12 12.97
C ILE A 98 -0.40 -1.91 13.98
N SER A 99 0.16 -2.32 15.11
CA SER A 99 -0.51 -3.08 16.18
C SER A 99 -1.33 -2.20 17.13
N ILE A 100 -1.11 -0.89 17.14
CA ILE A 100 -1.71 0.05 18.10
C ILE A 100 -2.81 0.89 17.46
N ASN A 101 -2.75 1.14 16.15
CA ASN A 101 -3.73 1.96 15.45
C ASN A 101 -5.14 1.35 15.54
N ARG A 102 -6.09 2.13 16.10
CA ARG A 102 -7.50 1.73 16.25
C ARG A 102 -8.46 2.41 15.27
N LYS A 103 -8.06 3.52 14.64
CA LYS A 103 -8.98 4.29 13.79
C LYS A 103 -9.04 3.76 12.36
N VAL A 104 -7.91 3.22 11.88
CA VAL A 104 -7.76 2.79 10.49
C VAL A 104 -7.82 1.27 10.43
N ASP A 105 -8.77 0.79 9.63
CA ASP A 105 -8.92 -0.63 9.31
C ASP A 105 -8.00 -0.94 8.12
N LEU A 106 -6.78 -1.39 8.42
CA LEU A 106 -5.77 -1.70 7.40
C LEU A 106 -6.17 -2.97 6.63
N GLY A 107 -6.89 -3.90 7.26
CA GLY A 107 -7.47 -5.07 6.62
C GLY A 107 -8.45 -4.67 5.51
N ARG A 108 -9.40 -3.79 5.81
CA ARG A 108 -10.32 -3.23 4.81
C ARG A 108 -9.60 -2.44 3.73
N ALA A 109 -8.61 -1.63 4.09
CA ALA A 109 -7.82 -0.89 3.09
C ALA A 109 -7.15 -1.84 2.09
N ALA A 110 -6.52 -2.92 2.57
CA ALA A 110 -5.89 -3.94 1.72
C ALA A 110 -6.89 -4.75 0.89
N LEU A 111 -8.10 -5.02 1.42
CA LEU A 111 -9.16 -5.70 0.66
C LEU A 111 -9.78 -4.79 -0.40
N HIS A 112 -9.91 -3.49 -0.16
CA HIS A 112 -10.33 -2.54 -1.18
C HIS A 112 -9.30 -2.40 -2.30
N ILE A 113 -8.01 -2.42 -1.97
CA ILE A 113 -6.93 -2.55 -2.97
C ILE A 113 -7.16 -3.81 -3.83
N ALA A 114 -7.37 -4.97 -3.21
CA ALA A 114 -7.59 -6.22 -3.94
C ALA A 114 -8.88 -6.19 -4.78
N ALA A 115 -9.96 -5.59 -4.28
CA ALA A 115 -11.23 -5.46 -4.98
C ALA A 115 -11.12 -4.57 -6.22
N GLU A 116 -10.35 -3.48 -6.14
CA GLU A 116 -10.08 -2.61 -7.27
C GLU A 116 -9.25 -3.36 -8.34
N ASP A 117 -8.12 -3.95 -7.95
CA ASP A 117 -7.21 -4.64 -8.88
C ASP A 117 -7.81 -5.93 -9.47
N ASP A 118 -8.76 -6.56 -8.77
CA ASP A 118 -9.58 -7.63 -9.34
C ASP A 118 -10.54 -7.04 -10.39
N SER A 119 -11.32 -6.01 -10.06
CA SER A 119 -12.27 -5.38 -10.99
C SER A 119 -11.60 -4.79 -12.23
N LEU A 120 -10.35 -4.34 -12.15
CA LEU A 120 -9.61 -3.81 -13.29
C LEU A 120 -9.21 -4.90 -14.30
N VAL A 121 -9.12 -6.16 -13.86
CA VAL A 121 -8.57 -7.27 -14.66
C VAL A 121 -9.59 -8.36 -14.93
N SER A 122 -10.49 -8.62 -14.01
CA SER A 122 -11.54 -9.61 -14.13
C SER A 122 -12.69 -9.07 -14.96
N HIS A 123 -13.30 -9.93 -15.77
CA HIS A 123 -14.58 -9.64 -16.43
C HIS A 123 -15.77 -10.03 -15.54
N SER A 124 -15.53 -10.18 -14.23
CA SER A 124 -16.56 -10.57 -13.28
C SER A 124 -17.58 -9.45 -13.14
N SER A 125 -18.87 -9.79 -13.23
CA SER A 125 -19.95 -8.87 -12.88
C SER A 125 -20.14 -8.72 -11.36
N VAL A 126 -19.51 -9.61 -10.58
CA VAL A 126 -19.63 -9.67 -9.12
C VAL A 126 -18.38 -9.06 -8.49
N PRO A 127 -18.54 -8.09 -7.58
CA PRO A 127 -17.40 -7.48 -6.88
C PRO A 127 -16.79 -8.46 -5.87
N LEU A 128 -15.52 -8.25 -5.54
CA LEU A 128 -14.86 -8.97 -4.45
C LEU A 128 -15.60 -8.69 -3.12
N PRO A 129 -16.04 -9.72 -2.37
CA PRO A 129 -16.83 -9.53 -1.17
C PRO A 129 -15.93 -9.12 0.00
N VAL A 130 -15.69 -7.81 0.14
CA VAL A 130 -14.78 -7.25 1.16
C VAL A 130 -15.22 -7.65 2.56
N ASP A 131 -16.51 -7.52 2.89
CA ASP A 131 -17.01 -7.80 4.24
C ASP A 131 -16.88 -9.28 4.62
N ASP A 132 -17.10 -10.22 3.69
CA ASP A 132 -16.89 -11.66 3.93
C ASP A 132 -15.43 -11.98 4.28
N PHE A 133 -14.47 -11.29 3.65
CA PHE A 133 -13.05 -11.46 3.97
C PHE A 133 -12.65 -10.81 5.29
N ILE A 134 -13.34 -9.74 5.72
CA ILE A 134 -13.20 -9.18 7.08
C ILE A 134 -13.75 -10.14 8.11
N GLU A 135 -14.95 -10.69 7.92
CA GLU A 135 -15.53 -11.69 8.81
C GLU A 135 -14.60 -12.92 8.93
N ARG A 136 -13.90 -13.28 7.86
CA ARG A 136 -12.89 -14.34 7.89
C ARG A 136 -11.66 -13.98 8.73
N LEU A 137 -11.23 -12.72 8.77
CA LEU A 137 -10.17 -12.24 9.68
C LEU A 137 -10.65 -12.24 11.14
N ASP A 138 -11.89 -11.84 11.38
CA ASP A 138 -12.50 -11.85 12.71
C ASP A 138 -12.62 -13.28 13.23
N SER A 139 -13.08 -14.20 12.37
CA SER A 139 -13.14 -15.63 12.65
C SER A 139 -11.76 -16.22 12.95
N LEU A 140 -10.72 -15.81 12.22
CA LEU A 140 -9.35 -16.21 12.49
C LEU A 140 -8.88 -15.75 13.88
N SER A 141 -9.36 -14.59 14.35
CA SER A 141 -9.06 -14.06 15.68
C SER A 141 -9.86 -14.79 16.77
N MET A 142 -11.14 -15.08 16.53
CA MET A 142 -11.99 -15.88 17.45
C MET A 142 -11.47 -17.30 17.64
N ASP A 143 -11.07 -17.94 16.55
CA ASP A 143 -10.48 -19.28 16.57
C ASP A 143 -9.23 -19.33 17.47
N TYR A 144 -8.39 -18.30 17.44
CA TYR A 144 -7.23 -18.20 18.34
C TYR A 144 -7.67 -18.23 19.81
N CYS A 145 -8.66 -17.42 20.18
CA CYS A 145 -9.20 -17.39 21.53
C CYS A 145 -9.77 -18.74 21.96
N SER A 146 -10.44 -19.48 21.08
CA SER A 146 -10.99 -20.80 21.43
C SER A 146 -9.91 -21.84 21.75
N HIS A 147 -8.77 -21.81 21.05
CA HIS A 147 -7.70 -22.79 21.22
C HIS A 147 -6.67 -22.38 22.29
N TYR A 148 -6.47 -21.08 22.50
CA TYR A 148 -5.40 -20.54 23.34
C TYR A 148 -5.90 -19.67 24.52
N SER A 149 -7.18 -19.80 24.90
CA SER A 149 -7.80 -19.06 26.01
C SER A 149 -7.00 -19.09 27.32
N SER A 150 -6.33 -20.20 27.63
CA SER A 150 -5.48 -20.36 28.82
C SER A 150 -4.16 -19.59 28.71
N SER A 151 -3.57 -19.52 27.52
CA SER A 151 -2.35 -18.76 27.26
C SER A 151 -2.58 -17.25 27.23
N CYS A 152 -3.81 -16.80 26.93
CA CYS A 152 -4.21 -15.39 26.96
C CYS A 152 -3.99 -14.74 28.33
N ARG A 153 -4.00 -15.51 29.42
CA ARG A 153 -3.79 -15.02 30.80
C ARG A 153 -2.41 -15.33 31.36
N SER A 154 -1.49 -15.80 30.51
CA SER A 154 -0.12 -16.11 30.91
C SER A 154 0.83 -14.93 30.63
N SER A 155 2.15 -15.14 30.61
CA SER A 155 3.08 -14.02 30.40
C SER A 155 2.98 -13.46 28.96
N PRO A 156 3.32 -12.18 28.74
CA PRO A 156 3.33 -11.57 27.40
C PRO A 156 4.12 -12.37 26.36
N GLU A 157 5.25 -12.96 26.75
CA GLU A 157 6.09 -13.76 25.86
C GLU A 157 5.40 -15.06 25.47
N LYS A 158 4.77 -15.74 26.43
CA LYS A 158 4.06 -16.99 26.17
C LYS A 158 2.82 -16.75 25.30
N PHE A 159 2.14 -15.62 25.49
CA PHE A 159 1.05 -15.19 24.62
C PHE A 159 1.50 -15.05 23.17
N LEU A 160 2.59 -14.31 22.94
CA LEU A 160 3.14 -14.06 21.61
C LEU A 160 3.69 -15.33 20.96
N GLU A 161 4.35 -16.22 21.72
CA GLU A 161 4.78 -17.53 21.24
C GLU A 161 3.58 -18.39 20.80
N CYS A 162 2.49 -18.37 21.56
CA CYS A 162 1.25 -19.07 21.18
C CYS A 162 0.62 -18.49 19.93
N LEU A 163 0.64 -17.15 19.76
CA LEU A 163 0.13 -16.50 18.56
C LEU A 163 0.98 -16.85 17.32
N GLU A 164 2.30 -16.87 17.46
CA GLU A 164 3.21 -17.31 16.39
C GLU A 164 2.98 -18.79 16.02
N ARG A 165 2.86 -19.68 17.01
CA ARG A 165 2.53 -21.09 16.78
C ARG A 165 1.18 -21.24 16.08
N TYR A 166 0.17 -20.53 16.55
CA TYR A 166 -1.16 -20.55 15.94
C TYR A 166 -1.15 -20.13 14.47
N LEU A 167 -0.51 -18.98 14.16
CA LEU A 167 -0.47 -18.46 12.80
C LEU A 167 0.34 -19.35 11.86
N TYR A 168 1.57 -19.68 12.25
CA TYR A 168 2.53 -20.28 11.34
C TYR A 168 2.51 -21.81 11.35
N VAL A 169 2.11 -22.43 12.46
CA VAL A 169 2.03 -23.90 12.60
C VAL A 169 0.60 -24.38 12.42
N ASP A 170 -0.34 -23.91 13.24
CA ASP A 170 -1.71 -24.47 13.26
C ASP A 170 -2.52 -24.05 12.02
N LYS A 171 -2.45 -22.77 11.66
CA LYS A 171 -3.13 -22.23 10.46
C LYS A 171 -2.26 -22.30 9.20
N GLY A 172 -0.97 -22.62 9.35
CA GLY A 172 -0.05 -22.89 8.24
C GLY A 172 0.26 -21.67 7.35
N PHE A 173 0.13 -20.45 7.88
CA PHE A 173 0.58 -19.26 7.17
C PHE A 173 2.09 -19.33 6.97
N ARG A 174 2.55 -19.04 5.76
CA ARG A 174 3.95 -19.04 5.40
C ARG A 174 4.29 -17.89 4.47
N ARG A 175 5.54 -17.46 4.51
CA ARG A 175 6.06 -16.47 3.59
C ARG A 175 6.18 -17.09 2.19
N ALA A 176 5.76 -16.35 1.18
CA ALA A 176 5.95 -16.74 -0.21
C ALA A 176 7.45 -16.73 -0.56
N ASN A 177 7.93 -17.76 -1.26
CA ASN A 177 9.35 -17.91 -1.59
C ASN A 177 9.80 -16.82 -2.58
N ALA A 178 10.86 -16.09 -2.23
CA ALA A 178 11.46 -15.07 -3.10
C ALA A 178 12.22 -15.64 -4.32
N ARG A 179 12.47 -16.96 -4.38
CA ARG A 179 13.31 -17.60 -5.41
C ARG A 179 12.66 -17.71 -6.78
N ASN A 180 11.34 -17.66 -6.85
CA ASN A 180 10.59 -17.60 -8.09
C ASN A 180 9.77 -16.31 -8.05
N GLN A 181 9.71 -15.58 -9.17
CA GLN A 181 8.90 -14.37 -9.41
C GLN A 181 7.80 -14.16 -8.37
N VAL A 182 7.79 -13.00 -7.71
CA VAL A 182 6.84 -12.64 -6.64
C VAL A 182 5.47 -13.21 -6.99
N GLU A 183 5.04 -14.22 -6.23
CA GLU A 183 3.75 -14.85 -6.46
C GLU A 183 2.70 -13.75 -6.28
N GLN A 184 2.12 -13.25 -7.37
CA GLN A 184 1.24 -12.08 -7.34
C GLN A 184 0.06 -12.26 -6.37
N ARG A 185 -0.36 -13.51 -6.16
CA ARG A 185 -1.38 -13.89 -5.17
C ARG A 185 -0.95 -13.62 -3.74
N ALA A 186 0.34 -13.71 -3.44
CA ALA A 186 0.88 -13.44 -2.10
C ALA A 186 0.82 -11.95 -1.71
N LEU A 187 0.51 -11.06 -2.66
CA LEU A 187 0.42 -9.61 -2.44
C LEU A 187 -0.98 -9.13 -2.04
N TYR A 188 -2.00 -9.98 -2.17
CA TYR A 188 -3.39 -9.60 -1.89
C TYR A 188 -3.97 -10.36 -0.70
N LEU A 189 -4.54 -9.64 0.26
CA LEU A 189 -5.03 -10.19 1.52
C LEU A 189 -6.05 -11.33 1.33
N ASN A 190 -7.03 -11.17 0.44
CA ASN A 190 -8.03 -12.20 0.13
C ASN A 190 -7.38 -13.53 -0.33
N SER A 191 -6.32 -13.43 -1.12
CA SER A 191 -5.56 -14.57 -1.63
C SER A 191 -4.70 -15.20 -0.53
N VAL A 192 -4.04 -14.40 0.31
CA VAL A 192 -3.25 -14.89 1.44
C VAL A 192 -4.12 -15.61 2.47
N LEU A 193 -5.31 -15.07 2.78
CA LEU A 193 -6.28 -15.72 3.67
C LEU A 193 -6.74 -17.08 3.14
N THR A 194 -6.73 -17.28 1.83
CA THR A 194 -7.16 -18.54 1.21
C THR A 194 -6.02 -19.54 1.09
N HIS A 195 -4.86 -19.12 0.59
CA HIS A 195 -3.76 -20.02 0.25
C HIS A 195 -2.71 -20.16 1.36
N ARG A 196 -2.82 -19.34 2.42
CA ARG A 196 -1.90 -19.28 3.55
C ARG A 196 -0.45 -19.01 3.12
N SER A 197 -0.24 -18.35 1.97
CA SER A 197 1.05 -17.97 1.41
C SER A 197 1.01 -16.47 1.11
N GLY A 198 1.87 -15.67 1.74
CA GLY A 198 1.81 -14.21 1.67
C GLY A 198 3.15 -13.51 1.68
N SER A 199 3.18 -12.24 1.24
CA SER A 199 4.33 -11.35 1.44
C SER A 199 4.50 -11.00 2.92
N VAL A 200 5.65 -10.43 3.28
CA VAL A 200 5.90 -9.96 4.66
C VAL A 200 4.86 -8.91 5.06
N SER A 201 4.53 -8.00 4.16
CA SER A 201 3.52 -6.95 4.32
C SER A 201 2.15 -7.55 4.64
N MET A 202 1.71 -8.55 3.87
CA MET A 202 0.42 -9.23 4.11
C MET A 202 0.41 -10.05 5.41
N LEU A 203 1.50 -10.74 5.74
CA LEU A 203 1.59 -11.49 7.00
C LEU A 203 1.63 -10.56 8.21
N SER A 204 2.32 -9.42 8.10
CA SER A 204 2.38 -8.39 9.16
C SER A 204 1.02 -7.75 9.37
N LEU A 205 0.27 -7.53 8.28
CA LEU A 205 -1.11 -7.08 8.32
C LEU A 205 -2.02 -8.08 9.04
N ILE A 206 -1.97 -9.37 8.68
CA ILE A 206 -2.79 -10.39 9.35
C ILE A 206 -2.44 -10.47 10.85
N TYR A 207 -1.15 -10.44 11.18
CA TYR A 207 -0.70 -10.43 12.57
C TYR A 207 -1.26 -9.21 13.33
N SER A 208 -1.16 -8.01 12.74
CA SER A 208 -1.64 -6.79 13.38
C SER A 208 -3.16 -6.76 13.55
N GLU A 209 -3.93 -7.21 12.57
CA GLU A 209 -5.39 -7.26 12.66
C GLU A 209 -5.87 -8.23 13.75
N ILE A 210 -5.20 -9.39 13.92
CA ILE A 210 -5.50 -10.28 15.05
C ILE A 210 -5.23 -9.58 16.38
N LEU A 211 -4.06 -8.94 16.55
CA LEU A 211 -3.74 -8.22 17.79
C LEU A 211 -4.76 -7.11 18.09
N LYS A 212 -5.20 -6.37 17.07
CA LYS A 212 -6.21 -5.33 17.21
C LYS A 212 -7.54 -5.92 17.69
N MET A 213 -7.99 -7.02 17.09
CA MET A 213 -9.21 -7.70 17.51
C MET A 213 -9.14 -8.21 18.95
N LEU A 214 -8.03 -8.85 19.33
CA LEU A 214 -7.81 -9.33 20.70
C LEU A 214 -7.78 -8.18 21.71
N ARG A 215 -7.24 -7.02 21.33
CA ARG A 215 -7.28 -5.80 22.14
C ARG A 215 -8.68 -5.24 22.28
N MET A 216 -9.49 -5.28 21.22
CA MET A 216 -10.89 -4.84 21.27
C MET A 216 -11.77 -5.73 22.15
N TRP A 217 -11.44 -7.02 22.27
CA TRP A 217 -12.09 -7.95 23.20
C TRP A 217 -11.51 -7.95 24.62
N ASP A 218 -10.62 -7.01 24.95
CA ASP A 218 -9.97 -6.90 26.27
C ASP A 218 -9.18 -8.17 26.67
N VAL A 219 -8.70 -8.92 25.68
CA VAL A 219 -7.85 -10.11 25.86
C VAL A 219 -6.36 -9.71 25.90
N LEU A 220 -6.00 -8.63 25.20
CA LEU A 220 -4.64 -8.10 25.14
C LEU A 220 -4.53 -6.80 25.96
N ASP A 221 -3.86 -6.89 27.11
CA ASP A 221 -3.71 -5.79 28.10
C ASP A 221 -2.35 -5.07 28.03
N PHE A 222 -1.46 -5.48 27.12
CA PHE A 222 -0.15 -4.84 26.91
C PHE A 222 0.06 -4.34 25.48
N ASP A 223 1.02 -3.44 25.31
CA ASP A 223 1.44 -2.94 24.01
C ASP A 223 2.43 -3.89 23.33
N VAL A 224 2.08 -4.26 22.10
CA VAL A 224 2.88 -5.12 21.23
C VAL A 224 3.44 -4.28 20.09
N GLU A 225 4.69 -4.50 19.75
CA GLU A 225 5.29 -4.07 18.48
C GLU A 225 5.53 -5.30 17.60
N ILE A 226 5.44 -5.12 16.28
CA ILE A 226 5.69 -6.17 15.31
C ILE A 226 7.04 -5.90 14.66
N PHE A 227 7.95 -6.85 14.78
CA PHE A 227 9.20 -6.88 14.06
C PHE A 227 8.93 -7.26 12.60
N PHE A 228 9.20 -6.32 11.69
CA PHE A 228 9.11 -6.49 10.25
C PHE A 228 10.45 -7.00 9.67
N PRO A 229 10.50 -8.24 9.17
CA PRO A 229 11.72 -8.82 8.63
C PRO A 229 12.06 -8.29 7.23
N HIS A 230 13.31 -7.85 7.05
CA HIS A 230 13.86 -7.40 5.76
C HIS A 230 14.69 -8.48 5.05
N ASP A 231 14.98 -9.60 5.71
CA ASP A 231 15.57 -10.78 5.08
C ASP A 231 14.54 -11.53 4.23
N SER A 232 14.90 -12.63 3.57
CA SER A 232 14.03 -13.34 2.62
C SER A 232 13.26 -14.53 3.20
N TYR A 233 13.52 -14.93 4.44
CA TYR A 233 13.02 -16.18 5.03
C TYR A 233 12.26 -16.00 6.35
N SER A 234 12.56 -14.95 7.12
CA SER A 234 11.90 -14.71 8.41
C SER A 234 10.47 -14.26 8.22
N SER A 235 9.63 -14.65 9.18
CA SER A 235 8.23 -14.23 9.29
C SER A 235 8.09 -13.13 10.35
N PRO A 236 7.07 -12.26 10.26
CA PRO A 236 6.81 -11.23 11.26
C PRO A 236 6.63 -11.80 12.65
N ARG A 237 7.15 -11.10 13.67
CA ARG A 237 7.09 -11.56 15.07
C ARG A 237 6.67 -10.42 15.98
N GLY A 238 5.89 -10.76 17.01
CA GLY A 238 5.45 -9.80 18.00
C GLY A 238 6.41 -9.76 19.18
N TYR A 239 6.58 -8.60 19.79
CA TYR A 239 7.28 -8.45 21.06
C TYR A 239 6.65 -7.32 21.89
N GLN A 240 6.89 -7.33 23.20
CA GLN A 240 6.36 -6.30 24.08
C GLN A 240 7.06 -4.96 23.82
N LYS A 241 6.29 -3.90 23.58
CA LYS A 241 6.79 -2.56 23.26
C LYS A 241 7.77 -2.01 24.31
N GLN A 242 7.57 -2.32 25.59
CA GLN A 242 8.47 -1.88 26.67
C GLN A 242 9.88 -2.47 26.57
N LYS A 243 10.06 -3.55 25.80
CA LYS A 243 11.34 -4.21 25.57
C LYS A 243 12.01 -3.75 24.27
N SER A 244 11.42 -2.78 23.57
CA SER A 244 11.98 -2.25 22.33
C SER A 244 13.33 -1.60 22.58
N LYS A 245 14.26 -1.84 21.66
CA LYS A 245 15.59 -1.23 21.63
C LYS A 245 15.66 -0.24 20.48
N GLU A 246 16.60 0.70 20.55
CA GLU A 246 16.88 1.60 19.43
C GLU A 246 17.26 0.82 18.15
N SER A 247 17.88 -0.36 18.29
CA SER A 247 18.18 -1.27 17.18
C SER A 247 16.95 -1.82 16.45
N ASP A 248 15.78 -1.80 17.09
CA ASP A 248 14.56 -2.41 16.55
C ASP A 248 13.75 -1.41 15.72
N GLN A 249 14.00 -0.11 15.88
CA GLN A 249 13.34 0.98 15.14
C GLN A 249 13.25 0.78 13.62
N PRO A 250 14.31 0.37 12.88
CA PRO A 250 14.20 0.15 11.44
C PRO A 250 13.24 -0.99 11.07
N HIS A 251 12.90 -1.87 12.01
CA HIS A 251 11.99 -3.00 11.80
C HIS A 251 10.56 -2.74 12.28
N ILE A 252 10.27 -1.57 12.87
CA ILE A 252 8.91 -1.26 13.32
C ILE A 252 8.15 -0.58 12.18
N MET A 253 7.06 -1.20 11.75
CA MET A 253 6.18 -0.62 10.75
C MET A 253 5.12 0.30 11.38
N THR A 254 4.94 1.47 10.78
CA THR A 254 3.81 2.35 11.03
C THR A 254 2.65 2.00 10.09
N SER A 255 1.46 2.53 10.40
CA SER A 255 0.28 2.33 9.56
C SER A 255 0.50 2.87 8.15
N GLN A 256 1.18 4.02 8.02
CA GLN A 256 1.54 4.58 6.72
C GLN A 256 2.61 3.77 6.01
N SER A 257 3.69 3.36 6.70
CA SER A 257 4.78 2.61 6.05
C SER A 257 4.31 1.25 5.54
N LEU A 258 3.41 0.57 6.25
CA LEU A 258 2.83 -0.70 5.79
C LEU A 258 2.00 -0.52 4.51
N LEU A 259 1.16 0.51 4.43
CA LEU A 259 0.38 0.78 3.22
C LEU A 259 1.29 1.14 2.04
N VAL A 260 2.33 1.95 2.28
CA VAL A 260 3.35 2.25 1.26
C VAL A 260 4.03 0.96 0.80
N GLU A 261 4.44 0.08 1.70
CA GLU A 261 5.09 -1.19 1.35
C GLU A 261 4.16 -2.09 0.51
N ILE A 262 2.90 -2.24 0.91
CA ILE A 262 1.89 -3.02 0.15
C ILE A 262 1.73 -2.48 -1.26
N LEU A 263 1.57 -1.17 -1.41
CA LEU A 263 1.39 -0.55 -2.71
C LEU A 263 2.66 -0.58 -3.55
N THR A 264 3.82 -0.46 -2.91
CA THR A 264 5.14 -0.58 -3.55
C THR A 264 5.34 -1.99 -4.08
N ASP A 265 5.08 -3.02 -3.28
CA ASP A 265 5.08 -4.42 -3.71
C ASP A 265 4.21 -4.64 -4.97
N LEU A 266 3.00 -4.07 -4.99
CA LEU A 266 2.09 -4.15 -6.14
C LEU A 266 2.63 -3.39 -7.34
N LYS A 267 3.08 -2.14 -7.16
CA LYS A 267 3.70 -1.32 -8.21
C LYS A 267 4.85 -2.08 -8.85
N PHE A 268 5.78 -2.61 -8.05
CA PHE A 268 6.91 -3.38 -8.55
C PHE A 268 6.48 -4.67 -9.22
N ALA A 269 5.50 -5.41 -8.69
CA ALA A 269 5.04 -6.68 -9.27
C ALA A 269 4.24 -6.52 -10.57
N PHE A 270 3.60 -5.36 -10.77
CA PHE A 270 2.83 -5.07 -11.98
C PHE A 270 3.48 -4.07 -12.94
N TRP A 271 4.64 -3.51 -12.61
CA TRP A 271 5.39 -2.63 -13.51
C TRP A 271 5.69 -3.31 -14.87
N PRO A 272 5.31 -2.74 -16.02
CA PRO A 272 5.50 -3.42 -17.31
C PRO A 272 6.97 -3.56 -17.75
N PHE A 273 7.90 -2.85 -17.12
CA PHE A 273 9.29 -2.66 -17.55
C PHE A 273 10.33 -3.33 -16.61
N GLN A 274 9.99 -4.49 -16.01
CA GLN A 274 10.75 -5.22 -14.96
C GLN A 274 11.94 -6.06 -15.46
N LEU A 275 13.05 -5.46 -15.91
CA LEU A 275 14.24 -6.26 -16.31
C LEU A 275 15.47 -6.08 -15.44
N ASP A 276 15.68 -4.88 -14.92
CA ASP A 276 16.87 -4.59 -14.12
C ASP A 276 16.44 -4.24 -12.69
N HIS A 277 16.69 -5.16 -11.75
CA HIS A 277 16.43 -4.96 -10.33
C HIS A 277 17.35 -3.90 -9.71
N ALA A 278 18.45 -3.52 -10.39
CA ALA A 278 19.36 -2.48 -9.93
C ALA A 278 18.90 -1.06 -10.30
N ARG A 279 17.94 -0.92 -11.22
CA ARG A 279 17.41 0.37 -11.69
C ARG A 279 16.02 0.64 -11.14
N SER A 280 15.70 1.91 -10.95
CA SER A 280 14.36 2.29 -10.54
C SER A 280 13.33 1.96 -11.63
N PRO A 281 12.07 1.65 -11.25
CA PRO A 281 10.97 1.46 -12.19
C PRO A 281 10.83 2.63 -13.17
N PHE A 282 10.98 3.85 -12.67
CA PHE A 282 10.97 5.05 -13.48
C PHE A 282 12.02 5.02 -14.59
N LEU A 283 13.29 4.75 -14.27
CA LEU A 283 14.37 4.80 -15.25
C LEU A 283 14.16 3.77 -16.37
N THR A 284 13.67 2.58 -16.02
CA THR A 284 13.36 1.54 -17.02
C THR A 284 12.23 1.96 -17.96
N ALA A 285 11.16 2.57 -17.43
CA ALA A 285 10.06 3.08 -18.24
C ALA A 285 10.46 4.32 -19.06
N ALA A 286 11.28 5.22 -18.51
CA ALA A 286 11.77 6.41 -19.20
C ALA A 286 12.69 6.04 -20.37
N LYS A 287 13.58 5.06 -20.17
CA LYS A 287 14.40 4.49 -21.26
C LYS A 287 13.54 3.86 -22.36
N ALA A 288 12.45 3.19 -21.99
CA ALA A 288 11.50 2.65 -22.95
C ALA A 288 10.79 3.75 -23.76
N ALA A 289 10.55 4.92 -23.15
CA ALA A 289 9.95 6.08 -23.81
C ALA A 289 10.91 6.81 -24.75
N GLN A 290 12.19 6.89 -24.39
CA GLN A 290 13.20 7.62 -25.18
C GLN A 290 13.55 6.99 -26.52
N GLY A 291 13.32 5.68 -26.71
CA GLY A 291 13.49 5.05 -28.01
C GLY A 291 14.87 5.32 -28.66
N PHE A 292 15.96 4.85 -28.03
CA PHE A 292 17.35 4.82 -28.55
C PHE A 292 18.17 6.13 -28.44
N THR A 293 19.24 6.14 -27.61
CA THR A 293 20.35 7.13 -27.70
C THR A 293 21.74 6.70 -27.21
N ASP A 294 22.00 5.49 -26.68
CA ASP A 294 23.37 5.16 -26.21
C ASP A 294 23.96 3.90 -26.85
N SER A 295 25.00 4.10 -27.66
CA SER A 295 25.76 3.06 -28.38
C SER A 295 26.80 2.33 -27.53
N ASN A 296 26.86 2.54 -26.20
CA ASN A 296 28.05 2.21 -25.41
C ASN A 296 27.89 1.10 -24.33
N SER A 297 26.82 0.29 -24.31
CA SER A 297 26.83 -0.97 -23.56
C SER A 297 26.03 -2.06 -24.29
N THR A 298 26.69 -3.10 -24.79
CA THR A 298 26.19 -3.84 -25.98
C THR A 298 25.49 -5.18 -25.69
N LYS A 299 25.36 -5.63 -24.43
CA LYS A 299 24.78 -6.97 -24.13
C LYS A 299 23.57 -6.96 -23.19
N GLU A 300 23.63 -6.28 -22.05
CA GLU A 300 22.47 -6.15 -21.15
C GLU A 300 21.36 -5.25 -21.73
N SER A 301 21.76 -4.24 -22.50
CA SER A 301 20.85 -3.29 -23.18
C SER A 301 19.92 -3.96 -24.20
N ALA A 302 20.33 -5.06 -24.85
CA ALA A 302 19.54 -5.69 -25.91
C ALA A 302 18.31 -6.42 -25.36
N PHE A 303 18.45 -7.11 -24.22
CA PHE A 303 17.34 -7.80 -23.57
C PHE A 303 16.38 -6.82 -22.90
N GLU A 304 16.91 -5.80 -22.21
CA GLU A 304 16.13 -4.68 -21.67
C GLU A 304 15.30 -4.00 -22.76
N LEU A 305 15.95 -3.69 -23.89
CA LEU A 305 15.31 -3.04 -25.04
C LEU A 305 14.25 -3.93 -25.69
N ALA A 306 14.54 -5.22 -25.89
CA ALA A 306 13.58 -6.14 -26.49
C ALA A 306 12.33 -6.29 -25.62
N SER A 307 12.48 -6.33 -24.30
CA SER A 307 11.35 -6.45 -23.38
C SER A 307 10.59 -5.14 -23.23
N ALA A 308 11.26 -3.99 -23.17
CA ALA A 308 10.62 -2.67 -23.24
C ALA A 308 9.83 -2.50 -24.55
N LYS A 309 10.40 -2.89 -25.70
CA LYS A 309 9.71 -2.91 -26.99
C LYS A 309 8.53 -3.88 -26.99
N ALA A 310 8.67 -5.05 -26.38
CA ALA A 310 7.58 -6.02 -26.28
C ALA A 310 6.45 -5.53 -25.38
N ALA A 311 6.76 -4.90 -24.24
CA ALA A 311 5.78 -4.24 -23.38
C ALA A 311 5.07 -3.13 -24.14
N ARG A 312 5.82 -2.21 -24.78
CA ARG A 312 5.25 -1.14 -25.62
C ARG A 312 4.36 -1.67 -26.74
N HIS A 313 4.81 -2.68 -27.47
CA HIS A 313 4.05 -3.29 -28.56
C HIS A 313 2.77 -3.99 -28.07
N ARG A 314 2.78 -4.59 -26.87
CA ARG A 314 1.57 -5.12 -26.24
C ARG A 314 0.59 -4.00 -25.91
N LEU A 315 1.08 -2.92 -25.28
CA LEU A 315 0.26 -1.74 -24.97
C LEU A 315 -0.36 -1.14 -26.25
N GLN A 316 0.41 -1.01 -27.34
CA GLN A 316 -0.07 -0.54 -28.64
C GLN A 316 -1.19 -1.42 -29.22
N ARG A 317 -1.23 -2.70 -28.89
CA ARG A 317 -2.29 -3.63 -29.32
C ARG A 317 -3.45 -3.74 -28.32
N GLY A 318 -3.49 -2.91 -27.28
CA GLY A 318 -4.48 -3.01 -26.21
C GLY A 318 -4.28 -4.21 -25.29
N VAL A 319 -3.09 -4.81 -25.28
CA VAL A 319 -2.74 -5.91 -24.39
C VAL A 319 -2.05 -5.34 -23.16
N TRP A 320 -2.87 -5.11 -22.14
CA TRP A 320 -2.47 -4.44 -20.90
C TRP A 320 -1.88 -5.39 -19.85
N THR A 321 -2.03 -6.71 -20.07
CA THR A 321 -1.52 -7.78 -19.21
C THR A 321 -0.38 -8.52 -19.89
N SER A 322 0.65 -8.86 -19.15
CA SER A 322 1.61 -9.87 -19.60
C SER A 322 1.86 -10.89 -18.50
N VAL A 323 1.61 -12.16 -18.82
CA VAL A 323 2.04 -13.28 -17.97
C VAL A 323 3.56 -13.18 -17.87
N ARG A 324 4.05 -12.78 -16.70
CA ARG A 324 5.47 -12.50 -16.37
C ARG A 324 6.05 -11.13 -16.77
N PHE A 325 5.28 -10.17 -17.32
CA PHE A 325 5.80 -8.83 -17.66
C PHE A 325 4.87 -7.67 -17.24
N GLY A 326 4.27 -7.75 -16.04
CA GLY A 326 3.45 -6.67 -15.47
C GLY A 326 2.01 -6.53 -15.99
N ASP A 327 1.25 -5.62 -15.36
CA ASP A 327 -0.07 -5.13 -15.79
C ASP A 327 -0.14 -3.62 -15.52
N ILE A 328 -0.14 -2.80 -16.57
CA ILE A 328 -0.05 -1.34 -16.38
C ILE A 328 -1.31 -0.75 -15.74
N ARG A 329 -2.48 -1.41 -15.83
CA ARG A 329 -3.70 -0.91 -15.15
C ARG A 329 -3.52 -0.98 -13.65
N ARG A 330 -2.98 -2.11 -13.18
CA ARG A 330 -2.63 -2.30 -11.76
C ARG A 330 -1.44 -1.43 -11.34
N ALA A 331 -0.45 -1.24 -12.21
CA ALA A 331 0.66 -0.33 -11.93
C ALA A 331 0.19 1.13 -11.79
N LEU A 332 -0.66 1.60 -12.70
CA LEU A 332 -1.32 2.91 -12.61
C LEU A 332 -2.13 3.02 -11.33
N SER A 333 -3.01 2.05 -11.03
CA SER A 333 -3.81 2.05 -9.80
C SER A 333 -2.93 2.10 -8.54
N ALA A 334 -1.83 1.34 -8.50
CA ALA A 334 -0.89 1.37 -7.37
C ALA A 334 -0.21 2.75 -7.23
N CYS A 335 0.24 3.36 -8.32
CA CYS A 335 0.81 4.71 -8.32
C CYS A 335 -0.21 5.77 -7.88
N GLU A 336 -1.45 5.73 -8.36
CA GLU A 336 -2.50 6.66 -7.93
C GLU A 336 -2.76 6.53 -6.41
N ARG A 337 -2.80 5.30 -5.89
CA ARG A 337 -2.95 5.04 -4.45
C ARG A 337 -1.73 5.51 -3.65
N LEU A 338 -0.51 5.39 -4.17
CA LEU A 338 0.71 5.92 -3.54
C LEU A 338 0.69 7.45 -3.49
N ILE A 339 0.28 8.12 -4.56
CA ILE A 339 0.09 9.58 -4.61
C ILE A 339 -0.94 10.01 -3.56
N LEU A 340 -2.06 9.29 -3.44
CA LEU A 340 -3.09 9.55 -2.43
C LEU A 340 -2.56 9.45 -0.98
N LEU A 341 -1.56 8.61 -0.71
CA LEU A 341 -0.95 8.55 0.62
C LEU A 341 -0.07 9.76 0.96
N LYS A 342 0.32 10.56 -0.06
CA LYS A 342 1.09 11.82 0.09
C LYS A 342 2.45 11.62 0.78
N THR A 343 3.14 10.52 0.46
CA THR A 343 4.39 10.11 1.12
C THR A 343 5.66 10.54 0.39
N ASP A 344 5.74 10.30 -0.92
CA ASP A 344 6.94 10.54 -1.73
C ASP A 344 6.55 11.24 -3.04
N PRO A 345 7.09 12.43 -3.35
CA PRO A 345 6.83 13.10 -4.63
C PRO A 345 7.28 12.28 -5.84
N LYS A 346 8.22 11.34 -5.71
CA LYS A 346 8.67 10.48 -6.82
C LYS A 346 7.54 9.66 -7.43
N GLU A 347 6.47 9.41 -6.67
CA GLU A 347 5.29 8.71 -7.19
C GLU A 347 4.58 9.49 -8.31
N LEU A 348 4.72 10.82 -8.36
CA LEU A 348 4.20 11.67 -9.43
C LEU A 348 4.92 11.41 -10.76
N ARG A 349 6.26 11.33 -10.77
CA ARG A 349 7.03 11.04 -11.99
C ARG A 349 6.85 9.60 -12.46
N ASP A 350 6.69 8.66 -11.52
CA ASP A 350 6.46 7.24 -11.81
C ASP A 350 5.07 7.04 -12.44
N TYR A 351 4.05 7.73 -11.92
CA TYR A 351 2.73 7.76 -12.55
C TYR A 351 2.77 8.43 -13.93
N ALA A 352 3.47 9.56 -14.07
CA ALA A 352 3.57 10.28 -15.32
C ALA A 352 4.20 9.44 -16.45
N VAL A 353 5.29 8.71 -16.17
CA VAL A 353 5.89 7.87 -17.22
C VAL A 353 4.95 6.74 -17.65
N LEU A 354 4.11 6.20 -16.77
CA LEU A 354 3.07 5.25 -17.17
C LEU A 354 2.00 5.91 -18.05
N LEU A 355 1.57 7.14 -17.71
CA LEU A 355 0.64 7.93 -18.53
C LEU A 355 1.19 8.19 -19.93
N TYR A 356 2.48 8.53 -20.05
CA TYR A 356 3.16 8.65 -21.34
C TYR A 356 2.99 7.39 -22.19
N HIS A 357 3.24 6.21 -21.61
CA HIS A 357 3.12 4.93 -22.33
C HIS A 357 1.67 4.56 -22.68
N CYS A 358 0.69 5.16 -21.99
CA CYS A 358 -0.72 5.02 -22.28
C CYS A 358 -1.24 6.04 -23.30
N GLY A 359 -0.41 7.00 -23.74
CA GLY A 359 -0.81 8.06 -24.67
C GLY A 359 -1.47 9.28 -24.01
N PHE A 360 -1.53 9.33 -22.67
CA PHE A 360 -2.04 10.47 -21.90
C PHE A 360 -0.95 11.53 -21.73
N TYR A 361 -0.53 12.14 -22.83
CA TYR A 361 0.64 13.03 -22.87
C TYR A 361 0.42 14.34 -22.11
N GLU A 362 -0.78 14.93 -22.21
CA GLU A 362 -1.10 16.17 -21.50
C GLU A 362 -1.06 15.96 -19.98
N GLU A 363 -1.72 14.91 -19.50
CA GLU A 363 -1.75 14.55 -18.09
C GLU A 363 -0.35 14.13 -17.62
N SER A 364 0.39 13.34 -18.41
CA SER A 364 1.78 13.01 -18.11
C SER A 364 2.63 14.28 -17.88
N LEU A 365 2.50 15.29 -18.74
CA LEU A 365 3.24 16.54 -18.60
C LEU A 365 2.82 17.33 -17.34
N GLN A 366 1.53 17.35 -17.02
CA GLN A 366 1.02 17.99 -15.80
C GLN A 366 1.61 17.36 -14.53
N TYR A 367 1.64 16.03 -14.43
CA TYR A 367 2.20 15.33 -13.28
C TYR A 367 3.72 15.52 -13.17
N LEU A 368 4.47 15.60 -14.28
CA LEU A 368 5.91 15.90 -14.25
C LEU A 368 6.20 17.35 -13.79
N LYS A 369 5.38 18.32 -14.21
CA LYS A 369 5.49 19.70 -13.71
C LYS A 369 5.20 19.76 -12.22
N LEU A 370 4.14 19.08 -11.77
CA LEU A 370 3.82 18.99 -10.35
C LEU A 370 4.94 18.33 -9.54
N TYR A 371 5.57 17.29 -10.08
CA TYR A 371 6.76 16.67 -9.48
C TYR A 371 7.89 17.68 -9.31
N GLN A 372 8.22 18.45 -10.36
CA GLN A 372 9.24 19.50 -10.31
C GLN A 372 8.90 20.59 -9.27
N ASP A 373 7.65 21.02 -9.19
CA ASP A 373 7.19 22.05 -8.24
C ASP A 373 7.21 21.58 -6.78
N THR A 374 6.98 20.27 -6.56
CA THR A 374 6.94 19.66 -5.23
C THR A 374 8.34 19.36 -4.70
N LYS A 375 9.32 19.19 -5.60
CA LYS A 375 10.72 18.90 -5.26
C LYS A 375 11.37 20.14 -4.61
N GLN A 376 11.62 20.09 -3.29
CA GLN A 376 12.13 21.25 -2.55
C GLN A 376 13.65 21.48 -2.64
N GLN A 377 14.44 20.58 -3.24
CA GLN A 377 15.85 20.79 -3.62
C GLN A 377 16.33 19.64 -4.53
N PRO A 378 17.31 19.84 -5.42
CA PRO A 378 17.96 18.74 -6.13
C PRO A 378 18.70 17.86 -5.13
N ASP A 379 18.17 16.66 -4.85
CA ASP A 379 18.96 15.60 -4.25
C ASP A 379 20.18 15.37 -5.15
N SER A 380 21.38 15.62 -4.63
CA SER A 380 22.66 15.54 -5.34
C SER A 380 23.07 14.11 -5.74
N THR A 381 22.18 13.14 -5.59
CA THR A 381 22.48 11.70 -5.64
C THR A 381 21.98 10.98 -6.89
N ASN A 382 21.01 11.54 -7.65
CA ASN A 382 20.39 10.83 -8.78
C ASN A 382 20.35 11.66 -10.08
N ASP A 383 21.50 12.17 -10.54
CA ASP A 383 21.64 12.92 -11.80
C ASP A 383 20.97 12.22 -13.01
N LEU A 384 20.99 10.88 -13.04
CA LEU A 384 20.41 10.09 -14.14
C LEU A 384 18.87 10.07 -14.15
N GLU A 385 18.21 10.09 -12.98
CA GLU A 385 16.74 10.10 -12.95
C GLU A 385 16.20 11.49 -13.32
N GLU A 386 16.90 12.53 -12.90
CA GLU A 386 16.55 13.91 -13.24
C GLU A 386 16.75 14.19 -14.73
N ASP A 387 17.88 13.76 -15.30
CA ASP A 387 18.11 13.80 -16.75
C ASP A 387 17.00 13.03 -17.50
N ALA A 388 16.57 11.87 -16.99
CA ALA A 388 15.47 11.12 -17.58
C ALA A 388 14.12 11.86 -17.49
N VAL A 389 13.84 12.58 -16.39
CA VAL A 389 12.67 13.46 -16.25
C VAL A 389 12.73 14.60 -17.27
N GLU A 390 13.86 15.30 -17.37
CA GLU A 390 14.03 16.41 -18.30
C GLU A 390 13.85 15.97 -19.76
N LYS A 391 14.48 14.85 -20.15
CA LYS A 391 14.31 14.26 -21.48
C LYS A 391 12.86 13.89 -21.77
N LEU A 392 12.15 13.34 -20.80
CA LEU A 392 10.73 12.99 -20.95
C LEU A 392 9.86 14.25 -21.13
N ILE A 393 10.13 15.31 -20.36
CA ILE A 393 9.45 16.62 -20.50
C ILE A 393 9.71 17.23 -21.88
N ILE A 394 10.97 17.23 -22.35
CA ILE A 394 11.33 17.73 -23.69
C ILE A 394 10.55 16.96 -24.75
N ARG A 395 10.52 15.63 -24.67
CA ARG A 395 9.79 14.78 -25.61
C ARG A 395 8.29 15.06 -25.60
N LEU A 396 7.69 15.19 -24.42
CA LEU A 396 6.27 15.55 -24.29
C LEU A 396 5.97 16.93 -24.90
N ASN A 397 6.82 17.93 -24.67
CA ASN A 397 6.65 19.25 -25.28
C ASN A 397 6.74 19.18 -26.81
N LEU A 398 7.65 18.37 -27.38
CA LEU A 398 7.73 18.16 -28.82
C LEU A 398 6.44 17.53 -29.38
N ILE A 399 5.91 16.49 -28.72
CA ILE A 399 4.64 15.86 -29.11
C ILE A 399 3.48 16.87 -29.07
N MET A 400 3.45 17.75 -28.06
CA MET A 400 2.41 18.78 -27.92
C MET A 400 2.53 19.90 -28.97
N MET A 401 3.70 20.12 -29.56
CA MET A 401 3.91 21.11 -30.63
C MET A 401 3.38 20.62 -31.99
N GLU A 402 3.18 19.32 -32.18
CA GLU A 402 2.63 18.77 -33.41
C GLU A 402 1.10 18.91 -33.46
N GLU A 403 0.59 19.55 -34.51
CA GLU A 403 -0.86 19.69 -34.75
C GLU A 403 -1.52 18.32 -34.95
N GLY A 404 -2.46 17.96 -34.08
CA GLY A 404 -3.25 16.71 -34.19
C GLY A 404 -3.19 15.80 -32.97
N TRP A 405 -2.23 16.01 -32.05
CA TRP A 405 -2.05 15.19 -30.85
C TRP A 405 -2.66 15.79 -29.58
N SER A 406 -3.06 17.06 -29.63
CA SER A 406 -3.67 17.85 -28.53
C SER A 406 -5.20 17.95 -28.59
N ARG A 407 -5.90 16.99 -29.23
CA ARG A 407 -7.37 16.96 -29.29
C ARG A 407 -7.96 15.64 -28.83
N GLN A 408 -8.75 15.71 -27.76
CA GLN A 408 -9.73 14.70 -27.36
C GLN A 408 -10.54 14.17 -28.56
N PRO A 409 -10.67 12.85 -28.77
CA PRO A 409 -11.54 12.33 -29.81
C PRO A 409 -12.98 12.32 -29.30
N ASN A 410 -13.74 13.33 -29.71
CA ASN A 410 -15.19 13.18 -29.86
C ASN A 410 -15.43 12.01 -30.85
N ASN A 411 -16.21 11.03 -30.39
CA ASN A 411 -16.68 9.84 -31.10
C ASN A 411 -15.72 8.65 -31.29
N LYS A 412 -16.07 7.60 -30.52
CA LYS A 412 -16.03 6.17 -30.88
C LYS A 412 -14.64 5.58 -31.20
N GLY A 413 -14.02 5.03 -30.17
CA GLY A 413 -13.24 3.80 -30.29
C GLY A 413 -11.75 3.92 -30.53
N ILE A 414 -11.10 5.01 -30.08
CA ILE A 414 -9.65 5.18 -30.27
C ILE A 414 -8.96 5.41 -28.92
N LEU A 415 -8.80 4.33 -28.17
CA LEU A 415 -7.63 4.12 -27.28
C LEU A 415 -6.39 3.64 -28.09
N PHE A 416 -6.47 3.65 -29.43
CA PHE A 416 -5.79 2.67 -30.28
C PHE A 416 -5.01 3.25 -31.46
N ASN A 417 -4.52 4.49 -31.40
CA ASN A 417 -3.65 4.99 -32.47
C ASN A 417 -2.36 5.60 -31.92
N ASN A 418 -1.42 4.73 -31.56
CA ASN A 418 -0.10 5.07 -31.02
C ASN A 418 1.01 4.95 -32.08
N SER A 419 0.78 5.50 -33.27
CA SER A 419 1.86 5.75 -34.22
C SER A 419 2.59 7.03 -33.80
N GLU A 420 3.61 6.90 -32.94
CA GLU A 420 4.49 8.02 -32.56
C GLU A 420 4.95 8.79 -33.82
N PRO A 421 4.97 10.12 -33.80
CA PRO A 421 5.78 10.88 -34.74
C PRO A 421 7.26 10.67 -34.38
N TRP A 422 8.09 10.52 -35.42
CA TRP A 422 9.49 10.11 -35.33
C TRP A 422 10.41 11.26 -34.94
#